data_AF-A0A1V5PQ14-F1
#
_entry.id   AF-A0A1V5PQ14-F1
#
_cell.length_a   1.000
_cell.length_b   1.000
_cell.length_c   1.000
_cell.angle_alpha   90.00
_cell.angle_beta   90.00
_cell.angle_gamma   90.00
#
_symmetry.space_group_name_H-M   'P 1'
#
loop_
_entity.id
_entity.type
_entity.pdbx_description
1 polymer ?
#
loop_
_entity_poly.entity_id
_entity_poly.type
_entity_poly.pdbx_seq_one_letter_code
_entity_poly.pdbx_strand_id
1 'polypeptide(L)'
;MDVSAGLIVLGMILDILSGRSPFYKLEYFFQDKDTELLSGEKVEPKVFNDDNVGPVMDRIYESGTIKIFSEIALKAMKTFSIDSRYVHFDTTSITVYGDYELCANEEDLDI
;
A
#
# COMPACT_ATOMS: atom_id res chain seq x y z
N MET A 1 -16.39 15.14 4.69
CA MET A 1 -17.16 14.31 5.65
C MET A 1 -16.12 13.73 6.60
N ASP A 2 -16.33 13.71 7.92
CA ASP A 2 -15.33 13.12 8.83
C ASP A 2 -15.45 11.60 8.78
N VAL A 3 -14.78 10.99 7.79
CA VAL A 3 -14.80 9.54 7.54
C VAL A 3 -13.58 8.93 8.23
N SER A 4 -13.81 7.82 8.94
CA SER A 4 -12.72 7.06 9.54
C SER A 4 -11.73 6.57 8.48
N ALA A 5 -10.44 6.86 8.68
CA ALA A 5 -9.39 6.31 7.83
C ALA A 5 -9.41 4.77 7.83
N GLY A 6 -9.77 4.15 8.96
CA GLY A 6 -9.89 2.70 9.07
C GLY A 6 -10.99 2.11 8.18
N LEU A 7 -12.10 2.82 8.03
CA LEU A 7 -13.19 2.39 7.14
C LEU A 7 -12.76 2.42 5.67
N ILE A 8 -12.09 3.49 5.24
CA ILE A 8 -11.54 3.59 3.89
C ILE A 8 -10.51 2.49 3.62
N VAL A 9 -9.58 2.26 4.57
CA VAL A 9 -8.58 1.18 4.44
C VAL A 9 -9.23 -0.20 4.37
N LEU A 10 -10.24 -0.47 5.20
CA LEU A 10 -11.00 -1.71 5.12
C LEU A 10 -11.65 -1.86 3.74
N GLY A 11 -12.24 -0.79 3.21
CA GLY A 11 -12.84 -0.80 1.88
C GLY A 11 -11.84 -1.14 0.77
N MET A 12 -10.65 -0.53 0.81
CA MET A 12 -9.56 -0.85 -0.13
C MET A 12 -9.11 -2.31 -0.04
N ILE A 13 -8.98 -2.85 1.17
CA ILE A 13 -8.58 -4.26 1.37
C ILE A 13 -9.63 -5.20 0.79
N LEU A 14 -10.92 -4.94 1.03
CA LEU A 14 -12.02 -5.76 0.52
C LEU A 14 -12.05 -5.79 -1.02
N ASP A 15 -11.86 -4.65 -1.68
CA ASP A 15 -11.79 -4.56 -3.14
C ASP A 15 -10.57 -5.33 -3.70
N ILE A 16 -9.39 -5.16 -3.09
CA ILE A 16 -8.17 -5.87 -3.48
C ILE A 16 -8.36 -7.39 -3.41
N LEU A 17 -8.98 -7.88 -2.33
CA LEU A 17 -9.25 -9.31 -2.15
C LEU A 17 -10.34 -9.86 -3.07
N SER A 18 -11.15 -8.98 -3.68
CA SER A 18 -12.31 -9.35 -4.50
C SER A 18 -12.07 -9.27 -6.01
N GLY A 19 -10.85 -8.95 -6.44
CA GLY A 19 -10.49 -8.85 -7.87
C GLY A 19 -9.84 -7.53 -8.27
N ARG A 20 -9.71 -6.58 -7.34
CA ARG A 20 -9.02 -5.29 -7.49
C ARG A 20 -9.62 -4.40 -8.59
N SER A 21 -10.36 -3.39 -8.16
CA SER A 21 -10.81 -2.30 -9.03
C SER A 21 -9.77 -1.16 -9.04
N PRO A 22 -9.76 -0.31 -10.08
CA PRO A 22 -9.11 1.00 -9.97
C PRO A 22 -9.72 1.82 -8.82
N PHE A 23 -8.93 2.61 -8.10
CA PHE A 23 -9.40 3.32 -6.89
C PHE A 23 -10.56 4.29 -7.16
N TYR A 24 -10.56 4.98 -8.29
CA TYR A 24 -11.69 5.83 -8.71
C TYR A 24 -13.00 5.05 -8.97
N LYS A 25 -12.94 3.71 -8.96
CA LYS A 25 -14.10 2.83 -9.03
C LYS A 25 -14.47 2.16 -7.72
N LEU A 26 -13.81 2.51 -6.62
CA LEU A 26 -14.08 1.90 -5.32
C LEU A 26 -15.53 2.15 -4.88
N GLU A 27 -16.07 3.34 -5.16
CA GLU A 27 -17.51 3.62 -4.98
C GLU A 27 -18.40 2.63 -5.75
N TYR A 28 -18.10 2.35 -7.03
CA TYR A 28 -18.86 1.39 -7.84
C TYR A 28 -18.75 -0.04 -7.30
N PHE A 29 -17.59 -0.42 -6.79
CA PHE A 29 -17.38 -1.73 -6.19
C PHE A 29 -18.31 -1.98 -5.00
N PHE A 30 -18.69 -0.95 -4.25
CA PHE A 30 -19.60 -1.07 -3.10
C PHE A 30 -21.09 -0.94 -3.43
N GLN A 31 -21.47 -0.62 -4.68
CA GLN A 31 -22.88 -0.42 -5.05
C GLN A 31 -23.73 -1.69 -4.93
N ASP A 32 -23.14 -2.85 -5.19
CA ASP A 32 -23.81 -4.15 -5.15
C ASP A 32 -23.40 -5.00 -3.92
N LYS A 33 -22.77 -4.38 -2.92
CA LYS A 33 -22.25 -5.05 -1.73
C LYS A 33 -23.07 -4.70 -0.50
N ASP A 34 -23.19 -5.67 0.39
CA ASP A 34 -23.72 -5.45 1.73
C ASP A 34 -22.64 -4.78 2.60
N THR A 35 -22.64 -3.44 2.64
CA THR A 35 -21.66 -2.66 3.39
C THR A 35 -21.79 -2.88 4.90
N GLU A 36 -23.00 -3.13 5.41
CA GLU A 36 -23.25 -3.38 6.83
C GLU A 36 -22.63 -4.71 7.26
N LEU A 37 -22.81 -5.76 6.45
CA LEU A 37 -22.17 -7.06 6.70
C LEU A 37 -20.64 -6.98 6.62
N LEU A 38 -20.10 -6.22 5.66
CA LEU A 38 -18.67 -6.17 5.39
C LEU A 38 -17.88 -5.24 6.32
N SER A 39 -18.47 -4.12 6.72
CA SER A 39 -17.81 -3.09 7.54
C SER A 39 -18.31 -3.04 8.99
N GLY A 40 -19.40 -3.74 9.31
CA GLY A 40 -20.02 -3.72 10.64
C GLY A 40 -20.86 -2.48 10.92
N GLU A 41 -20.93 -1.55 9.96
CA GLU A 41 -21.78 -0.36 10.02
C GLU A 41 -22.38 -0.08 8.64
N LYS A 42 -23.56 0.56 8.60
CA LYS A 42 -24.21 0.89 7.34
C LYS A 42 -23.53 2.09 6.70
N VAL A 43 -22.80 1.84 5.60
CA VAL A 43 -22.03 2.86 4.87
C VAL A 43 -22.59 3.04 3.47
N GLU A 44 -22.79 4.29 3.06
CA GLU A 44 -23.14 4.59 1.68
C GLU A 44 -21.94 4.39 0.75
N PRO A 45 -22.09 3.77 -0.43
CA PRO A 45 -20.99 3.56 -1.38
C PRO A 45 -20.22 4.85 -1.73
N LYS A 46 -20.92 5.99 -1.74
CA LYS A 46 -20.37 7.33 -2.00
C LYS A 46 -19.26 7.74 -1.01
N VAL A 47 -19.19 7.11 0.16
CA VAL A 47 -18.10 7.31 1.12
C VAL A 47 -16.76 6.89 0.52
N PHE A 48 -16.73 5.91 -0.38
CA PHE A 48 -15.52 5.39 -1.01
C PHE A 48 -15.12 6.14 -2.29
N ASN A 49 -15.48 7.43 -2.40
CA ASN A 49 -15.08 8.28 -3.51
C ASN A 49 -13.64 8.82 -3.36
N ASP A 50 -13.10 9.39 -4.43
CA ASP A 50 -11.73 9.91 -4.47
C ASP A 50 -11.48 11.03 -3.45
N ASP A 51 -12.50 11.83 -3.12
CA ASP A 51 -12.39 12.93 -2.14
C ASP A 51 -12.12 12.42 -0.72
N ASN A 52 -12.51 11.17 -0.40
CA ASN A 52 -12.22 10.54 0.88
C ASN A 52 -11.02 9.57 0.79
N VAL A 53 -10.89 8.84 -0.32
CA VAL A 53 -9.81 7.86 -0.52
C VAL A 53 -8.45 8.55 -0.65
N GLY A 54 -8.36 9.61 -1.45
CA GLY A 54 -7.10 10.34 -1.70
C GLY A 54 -6.46 10.87 -0.42
N PRO A 55 -7.17 11.68 0.39
CA PRO A 55 -6.63 12.20 1.64
C PRO A 55 -6.24 11.12 2.66
N VAL A 56 -6.92 9.97 2.67
CA VAL A 56 -6.53 8.84 3.53
C VAL A 56 -5.22 8.22 3.04
N MET A 57 -5.04 8.07 1.73
CA MET A 57 -3.78 7.62 1.16
C MET A 57 -2.62 8.58 1.47
N ASP A 58 -2.87 9.89 1.39
CA ASP A 58 -1.86 10.91 1.74
C ASP A 58 -1.44 10.77 3.21
N ARG A 59 -2.40 10.61 4.14
CA ARG A 59 -2.10 10.38 5.56
C ARG A 59 -1.31 9.08 5.80
N ILE A 60 -1.61 8.01 5.05
CA ILE A 60 -0.86 6.75 5.11
C ILE A 60 0.58 6.97 4.64
N TYR A 61 0.77 7.72 3.56
CA TYR A 61 2.08 8.07 3.04
C TYR A 61 2.89 8.90 4.04
N GLU A 62 2.30 9.98 4.57
CA GLU A 62 2.91 10.86 5.59
C GLU A 62 3.29 10.10 6.87
N SER A 63 2.50 9.08 7.24
CA SER A 63 2.78 8.23 8.41
C SER A 63 3.93 7.23 8.18
N GLY A 64 4.38 7.07 6.94
CA GLY A 64 5.41 6.12 6.53
C GLY A 64 4.84 4.74 6.23
N THR A 65 4.62 4.44 4.94
CA THR A 65 4.09 3.15 4.47
C THR A 65 4.88 1.95 4.97
N ILE A 66 6.22 2.02 4.93
CA ILE A 66 7.09 0.94 5.40
C ILE A 66 6.96 0.70 6.89
N LYS A 67 6.73 1.76 7.68
CA LYS A 67 6.53 1.65 9.13
C LYS A 67 5.21 0.96 9.43
N ILE A 68 4.13 1.38 8.78
CA ILE A 68 2.81 0.75 8.92
C ILE A 68 2.88 -0.73 8.55
N PHE A 69 3.48 -1.05 7.39
CA PHE A 69 3.65 -2.43 6.94
C PHE A 69 4.47 -3.26 7.93
N SER A 70 5.60 -2.72 8.41
CA SER A 70 6.46 -3.41 9.36
C SER A 70 5.73 -3.75 10.66
N GLU A 71 4.95 -2.82 11.21
CA GLU A 71 4.15 -3.07 12.41
C GLU A 71 3.08 -4.15 12.18
N ILE A 72 2.39 -4.12 11.04
CA ILE A 72 1.42 -5.15 10.66
C ILE A 72 2.10 -6.51 10.54
N ALA A 73 3.24 -6.59 9.84
CA ALA A 73 4.00 -7.83 9.66
C ALA A 73 4.52 -8.38 11.00
N LEU A 74 5.07 -7.52 11.87
CA LEU A 74 5.52 -7.90 13.21
C LEU A 74 4.36 -8.46 14.05
N LYS A 75 3.19 -7.80 14.00
CA LYS A 75 1.99 -8.26 14.69
C LYS A 75 1.51 -9.61 14.15
N ALA A 76 1.51 -9.79 12.82
CA ALA A 76 1.16 -11.05 12.19
C ALA A 76 2.12 -12.17 12.61
N MET A 77 3.43 -11.95 12.56
CA MET A 77 4.43 -12.93 13.01
C MET A 77 4.20 -13.38 14.45
N LYS A 78 3.93 -12.44 15.37
CA LYS A 78 3.61 -12.76 16.77
C LYS A 78 2.29 -13.53 16.89
N THR A 79 1.26 -13.12 16.15
CA THR A 79 -0.08 -13.73 16.21
C THR A 79 -0.09 -15.16 15.70
N PHE A 80 0.64 -15.42 14.62
CA PHE A 80 0.73 -16.74 14.00
C PHE A 80 1.93 -17.55 14.48
N SER A 81 2.69 -17.05 15.46
CA SER A 81 3.91 -17.68 16.01
C SER A 81 4.90 -18.12 14.92
N ILE A 82 5.12 -17.25 13.94
CA ILE A 82 6.02 -17.51 12.81
C ILE A 82 7.46 -17.57 13.34
N ASP A 83 8.16 -18.65 12.99
CA ASP A 83 9.56 -18.81 13.33
C ASP A 83 10.42 -17.76 12.62
N SER A 84 11.13 -16.96 13.41
CA SER A 84 11.96 -15.84 12.95
C SER A 84 13.46 -16.10 13.09
N ARG A 85 13.87 -17.36 13.32
CA ARG A 85 15.30 -17.75 13.37
C ARG A 85 16.07 -17.37 12.12
N TYR A 86 15.41 -17.39 10.96
CA TYR A 86 15.98 -16.98 9.68
C TYR A 86 15.07 -15.94 9.04
N VAL A 87 15.54 -14.69 8.99
CA VAL A 87 14.87 -13.61 8.29
C VAL A 87 15.66 -13.32 7.02
N HIS A 88 15.03 -13.49 5.86
CA HIS A 88 15.60 -13.08 4.60
C HIS A 88 14.91 -11.80 4.15
N PHE A 89 15.71 -10.75 3.96
CA PHE A 89 15.23 -9.47 3.44
C PHE A 89 15.64 -9.39 1.97
N ASP A 90 14.72 -9.78 1.08
CA ASP A 90 14.95 -9.73 -0.36
C ASP A 90 14.66 -8.31 -0.86
N THR A 91 15.71 -7.58 -1.23
CA THR A 91 15.58 -6.21 -1.76
C THR A 91 15.34 -6.27 -3.26
N THR A 92 14.36 -5.51 -3.74
CA THR A 92 14.13 -5.34 -5.18
C THR A 92 15.37 -4.72 -5.82
N SER A 93 15.95 -5.40 -6.82
CA SER A 93 17.04 -4.84 -7.62
C SER A 93 16.49 -3.79 -8.60
N ILE A 94 17.14 -2.63 -8.67
CA ILE A 94 16.84 -1.61 -9.68
C ILE A 94 17.87 -1.78 -10.80
N THR A 95 17.40 -2.18 -11.98
CA THR A 95 18.24 -2.23 -13.18
C THR A 95 18.03 -0.94 -13.97
N VAL A 96 19.14 -0.29 -14.31
CA VAL A 96 19.17 0.91 -15.14
C VAL A 96 19.86 0.58 -16.47
N TYR A 97 19.39 1.20 -17.55
CA TYR A 97 19.95 1.05 -18.89
C TYR A 97 20.29 2.42 -19.43
N GLY A 98 21.51 2.59 -19.94
CA GLY A 98 22.03 3.83 -20.49
C GLY A 98 23.41 3.60 -21.08
N ASP A 99 23.82 4.52 -21.96
CA ASP A 99 25.20 4.58 -22.44
C ASP A 99 26.04 5.29 -21.38
N TYR A 100 26.54 4.51 -20.42
CA TYR A 100 27.40 5.05 -19.37
C TYR A 100 28.78 5.28 -19.97
N GLU A 101 29.27 6.52 -19.88
CA GLU A 101 30.70 6.76 -20.05
C GLU A 101 31.43 5.94 -18.97
N LEU A 102 32.03 4.82 -19.39
CA LEU A 102 32.92 4.05 -18.54
C LEU A 102 34.04 5.02 -18.15
N CYS A 103 34.29 5.15 -16.84
CA CYS A 103 35.32 6.05 -16.32
C CYS A 103 36.59 5.94 -17.18
N ALA A 104 37.06 7.06 -17.72
CA ALA A 104 38.33 7.12 -18.42
C ALA A 104 39.40 6.45 -17.54
N ASN A 105 40.24 5.62 -18.14
CA ASN A 105 41.35 5.00 -17.41
C ASN A 105 42.19 6.12 -16.79
N GLU A 106 42.74 5.92 -15.59
CA GLU A 106 43.61 6.90 -14.92
C GLU A 106 44.83 7.33 -15.78
N GLU A 107 45.12 6.61 -16.87
CA GLU A 107 46.18 6.93 -17.84
C GLU A 107 45.83 8.11 -18.78
N ASP A 108 44.58 8.57 -18.83
CA ASP A 108 44.14 9.70 -19.67
C ASP A 108 44.04 11.05 -18.89
N LEU A 109 44.51 11.09 -17.64
CA LEU A 109 44.61 12.33 -16.86
C LEU A 109 46.02 12.94 -17.00
N ASP A 110 46.15 13.97 -17.84
CA ASP A 110 47.33 14.85 -17.89
C ASP A 110 47.45 15.65 -16.56
N ILE A 111 47.97 15.02 -15.50
CA ILE A 111 48.48 15.68 -14.29
C ILE A 111 49.93 15.31 -14.02
#